data_AF-A0A0W8CCE6-F1
#
_entry.id   AF-A0A0W8CCE6-F1
#
_cell.length_a   1.000
_cell.length_b   1.000
_cell.length_c   1.000
_cell.angle_alpha   90.00
_cell.angle_beta   90.00
_cell.angle_gamma   90.00
#
_symmetry.space_group_name_H-M   'P 1'
#
loop_
_entity.id
_entity.type
_entity.pdbx_description
1 polymer ?
#
loop_
_entity_poly.entity_id
_entity_poly.type
_entity_poly.pdbx_seq_one_letter_code
_entity_poly.pdbx_strand_id
1 'polypeptide(L)'
;MFGTHRAVYNKLVESSREDCYKLKLSELSQKYRPISQKHSMMNYLPEYHLEVPEEVMYSTYRDFAKALKLSRALFKALKKKDKKTSFLELRFKSKKDNSSSIEFRARGFKSMDGIVKFTPRYFGFSKNEGYLIKEKMPELQFSVRLQRTRDEKFYLCIPRSKIFEKTTSTRTCAIDPGVRSFITMYDPTV
;
A
#
# COMPACT_ATOMS: atom_id res chain seq x y z
N MET A 1 9.54 12.27 3.13
CA MET A 1 8.36 11.46 2.70
C MET A 1 8.03 10.24 3.58
N PHE A 2 8.88 9.20 3.69
CA PHE A 2 8.56 7.97 4.44
C PHE A 2 8.28 8.18 5.93
N GLY A 3 8.95 9.15 6.56
CA GLY A 3 8.66 9.56 7.93
C GLY A 3 7.23 10.10 8.10
N THR A 4 6.79 10.98 7.19
CA THR A 4 5.41 11.52 7.15
C THR A 4 4.39 10.42 6.88
N HIS A 5 4.65 9.51 5.93
CA HIS A 5 3.78 8.36 5.68
C HIS A 5 3.56 7.56 6.97
N ARG A 6 4.64 7.24 7.70
CA ARG A 6 4.56 6.55 8.98
C ARG A 6 3.80 7.34 10.05
N ALA A 7 4.11 8.62 10.21
CA ALA A 7 3.51 9.48 11.24
C ALA A 7 1.99 9.62 11.03
N VAL A 8 1.56 9.93 9.80
CA VAL A 8 0.14 10.02 9.44
C VAL A 8 -0.56 8.67 9.64
N TYR A 9 0.05 7.57 9.20
CA TYR A 9 -0.53 6.23 9.38
C TYR A 9 -0.71 5.89 10.87
N ASN A 10 0.32 6.09 11.68
CA ASN A 10 0.27 5.78 13.11
C ASN A 10 -0.75 6.67 13.82
N LYS A 11 -0.85 7.95 13.43
CA LYS A 11 -1.87 8.84 13.98
C LYS A 11 -3.29 8.39 13.63
N LEU A 12 -3.52 7.93 12.41
CA LEU A 12 -4.80 7.34 12.00
C LEU A 12 -5.13 6.08 12.81
N VAL A 13 -4.16 5.18 13.01
CA VAL A 13 -4.35 3.96 13.81
C VAL A 13 -4.67 4.30 15.27
N GLU A 14 -3.91 5.21 15.88
CA GLU A 14 -4.14 5.68 17.25
C GLU A 14 -5.54 6.27 17.40
N SER A 15 -5.88 7.23 16.54
CA SER A 15 -7.11 8.00 16.64
C SER A 15 -8.36 7.17 16.37
N SER A 16 -8.24 6.07 15.63
CA SER A 16 -9.38 5.23 15.20
C SER A 16 -9.59 3.97 16.02
N ARG A 17 -8.73 3.68 17.02
CA ARG A 17 -8.71 2.40 17.75
C ARG A 17 -10.07 1.96 18.26
N GLU A 18 -10.78 2.87 18.94
CA GLU A 18 -12.10 2.58 19.54
C GLU A 18 -13.27 2.60 18.57
N ASP A 19 -13.08 3.24 17.41
CA ASP A 19 -14.15 3.46 16.43
C ASP A 19 -14.13 2.42 15.32
N CYS A 20 -13.01 1.73 15.14
CA CYS A 20 -12.79 0.74 14.08
C CYS A 20 -13.78 -0.44 14.10
N TYR A 21 -14.44 -0.71 15.22
CA TYR A 21 -15.48 -1.72 15.35
C TYR A 21 -16.90 -1.14 15.47
N LYS A 22 -17.05 0.13 15.85
CA LYS A 22 -18.35 0.77 16.11
C LYS A 22 -18.93 1.43 14.86
N LEU A 23 -18.10 2.20 14.15
CA LEU A 23 -18.58 3.10 13.11
C LEU A 23 -18.63 2.44 11.73
N LYS A 24 -19.52 2.89 10.85
CA LYS A 24 -19.53 2.52 9.43
C LYS A 24 -18.28 3.07 8.73
N LEU A 25 -17.93 2.47 7.59
CA LEU A 25 -16.75 2.92 6.83
C LEU A 25 -16.88 4.37 6.34
N SER A 26 -18.11 4.81 6.03
CA SER A 26 -18.40 6.21 5.64
C SER A 26 -18.15 7.18 6.80
N GLU A 27 -18.61 6.85 8.00
CA GLU A 27 -18.45 7.65 9.22
C GLU A 27 -16.97 7.75 9.60
N LEU A 28 -16.25 6.63 9.59
CA LEU A 28 -14.79 6.63 9.78
C LEU A 28 -14.09 7.50 8.75
N SER A 29 -14.55 7.48 7.50
CA SER A 29 -13.96 8.31 6.47
C SER A 29 -14.21 9.79 6.67
N GLN A 30 -15.37 10.19 7.16
CA GLN A 30 -15.66 11.59 7.46
C GLN A 30 -14.82 12.06 8.66
N LYS A 31 -14.72 11.22 9.70
CA LYS A 31 -14.03 11.56 10.94
C LYS A 31 -12.50 11.62 10.80
N TYR A 32 -11.91 10.65 10.09
CA TYR A 32 -10.45 10.46 10.12
C TYR A 32 -9.70 10.88 8.86
N ARG A 33 -10.37 11.05 7.72
CA ARG A 33 -9.73 11.59 6.52
C ARG A 33 -9.06 12.95 6.73
N PRO A 34 -9.61 13.88 7.53
CA PRO A 34 -8.96 15.17 7.82
C PRO A 34 -7.53 15.05 8.38
N ILE A 35 -7.21 14.01 9.15
CA ILE A 35 -5.85 13.77 9.67
C ILE A 35 -4.80 13.67 8.53
N SER A 36 -5.23 13.28 7.33
CA SER A 36 -4.39 13.16 6.14
C SER A 36 -4.51 14.33 5.15
N GLN A 37 -5.22 15.40 5.51
CA GLN A 37 -5.43 16.58 4.67
C GLN A 37 -4.57 17.73 5.16
N LYS A 38 -3.88 18.41 4.25
CA LYS A 38 -2.87 19.42 4.60
C LYS A 38 -3.43 20.54 5.51
N HIS A 39 -4.65 21.02 5.24
CA HIS A 39 -5.28 22.12 5.99
C HIS A 39 -5.65 21.78 7.44
N SER A 40 -5.83 20.49 7.77
CA SER A 40 -6.22 20.04 9.12
C SER A 40 -5.13 19.23 9.81
N MET A 41 -4.09 18.82 9.09
CA MET A 41 -2.99 18.02 9.63
C MET A 41 -2.18 18.74 10.72
N MET A 42 -2.13 20.08 10.69
CA MET A 42 -1.46 20.90 11.72
C MET A 42 -2.00 20.64 13.14
N ASN A 43 -3.27 20.23 13.26
CA ASN A 43 -3.89 19.92 14.54
C ASN A 43 -3.41 18.58 15.14
N TYR A 44 -2.71 17.76 14.34
CA TYR A 44 -2.37 16.39 14.71
C TYR A 44 -0.88 16.07 14.62
N LEU A 45 -0.14 16.79 13.78
CA LEU A 45 1.26 16.52 13.47
C LEU A 45 2.06 17.83 13.32
N PRO A 46 3.36 17.83 13.65
CA PRO A 46 4.24 18.98 13.48
C PRO A 46 4.29 19.53 12.05
N GLU A 47 4.60 20.83 11.93
CA GLU A 47 4.55 21.59 10.68
C GLU A 47 5.45 21.04 9.57
N TYR A 48 6.62 20.48 9.89
CA TYR A 48 7.53 19.91 8.88
C TYR A 48 6.91 18.77 8.06
N HIS A 49 5.83 18.14 8.55
CA HIS A 49 5.10 17.16 7.76
C HIS A 49 4.33 17.78 6.58
N LEU A 50 3.98 19.07 6.64
CA LEU A 50 3.25 19.80 5.60
C LEU A 50 4.08 20.12 4.36
N GLU A 51 5.41 20.08 4.48
CA GLU A 51 6.34 20.25 3.36
C GLU A 51 6.29 19.06 2.38
N VAL A 52 5.88 17.89 2.88
CA VAL A 52 5.75 16.68 2.07
C VAL A 52 4.56 16.82 1.09
N PRO A 53 4.63 16.23 -0.12
CA PRO A 53 3.52 16.32 -1.07
C PRO A 53 2.23 15.75 -0.50
N GLU A 54 1.11 16.44 -0.74
CA GLU A 54 -0.23 16.01 -0.29
C GLU A 54 -0.58 14.60 -0.79
N GLU A 55 -0.06 14.20 -1.96
CA GLU A 55 -0.22 12.85 -2.50
C GLU A 55 0.30 11.75 -1.54
N VAL A 56 1.37 12.03 -0.78
CA VAL A 56 1.90 11.10 0.23
C VAL A 56 0.90 10.96 1.39
N MET A 57 0.31 12.06 1.85
CA MET A 57 -0.67 12.04 2.95
C MET A 57 -1.94 11.30 2.51
N TYR A 58 -2.45 11.64 1.32
CA TYR A 58 -3.65 11.02 0.77
C TYR A 58 -3.45 9.54 0.44
N SER A 59 -2.29 9.14 -0.07
CA SER A 59 -1.95 7.71 -0.25
C SER A 59 -1.86 6.97 1.07
N THR A 60 -1.34 7.62 2.13
CA THR A 60 -1.29 7.04 3.48
C THR A 60 -2.70 6.73 4.00
N TYR A 61 -3.64 7.66 3.85
CA TYR A 61 -5.03 7.42 4.23
C TYR A 61 -5.67 6.28 3.44
N ARG A 62 -5.40 6.19 2.12
CA ARG A 62 -5.87 5.05 1.30
C ARG A 62 -5.30 3.72 1.79
N ASP A 63 -4.03 3.67 2.15
CA ASP A 63 -3.41 2.46 2.72
C ASP A 63 -4.04 2.08 4.07
N PHE A 64 -4.29 3.06 4.95
CA PHE A 64 -5.03 2.85 6.20
C PHE A 64 -6.45 2.31 5.95
N ALA A 65 -7.21 2.95 5.07
CA ALA A 65 -8.58 2.54 4.75
C ALA A 65 -8.64 1.13 4.12
N LYS A 66 -7.66 0.77 3.28
CA LYS A 66 -7.52 -0.59 2.73
C LYS A 66 -7.25 -1.60 3.85
N ALA A 67 -6.31 -1.32 4.75
CA ALA A 67 -6.00 -2.20 5.88
C ALA A 67 -7.21 -2.42 6.80
N LEU A 68 -7.97 -1.36 7.06
CA LEU A 68 -9.21 -1.44 7.84
C LEU A 68 -10.28 -2.30 7.15
N LYS A 69 -10.49 -2.09 5.85
CA LYS A 69 -11.44 -2.88 5.05
C LYS A 69 -11.08 -4.37 5.07
N LEU A 70 -9.80 -4.69 4.90
CA LEU A 70 -9.30 -6.08 4.97
C LEU A 70 -9.53 -6.70 6.35
N SER A 71 -9.20 -5.98 7.42
CA SER A 71 -9.40 -6.45 8.81
C SER A 71 -10.87 -6.74 9.11
N ARG A 72 -11.78 -5.85 8.66
CA ARG A 72 -13.24 -6.04 8.75
C ARG A 72 -13.73 -7.24 7.93
N ALA A 73 -13.25 -7.39 6.70
CA ALA A 73 -13.65 -8.50 5.84
C ALA A 73 -13.22 -9.85 6.44
N LEU A 74 -11.98 -9.94 6.94
CA LEU A 74 -11.46 -11.13 7.60
C LEU A 74 -12.27 -11.49 8.84
N PHE A 75 -12.54 -10.50 9.71
CA PHE A 75 -13.35 -10.71 10.91
C PHE A 75 -14.75 -11.26 10.58
N LYS A 76 -15.43 -10.66 9.59
CA LYS A 76 -16.75 -11.14 9.12
C LYS A 76 -16.67 -12.57 8.56
N ALA A 77 -15.64 -12.88 7.78
CA ALA A 77 -15.45 -14.21 7.21
C ALA A 77 -15.20 -15.28 8.27
N LEU A 78 -14.41 -14.97 9.32
CA LEU A 78 -14.15 -15.88 10.43
C LEU A 78 -15.39 -16.08 11.31
N LYS A 79 -16.15 -15.02 11.60
CA LYS A 79 -17.41 -15.10 12.34
C LYS A 79 -18.44 -15.96 11.59
N LYS A 80 -18.51 -15.87 10.26
CA LYS A 80 -19.40 -16.72 9.44
C LYS A 80 -19.03 -18.21 9.51
N LYS A 81 -17.76 -18.54 9.78
CA LYS A 81 -17.27 -19.92 9.93
C LYS A 81 -17.32 -20.43 11.38
N ASP A 82 -18.02 -19.70 12.26
CA ASP A 82 -18.12 -19.97 13.70
C ASP A 82 -16.76 -20.21 14.39
N LYS A 83 -15.70 -19.58 13.86
CA LYS A 83 -14.37 -19.63 14.47
C LYS A 83 -14.27 -18.60 15.57
N LYS A 84 -13.72 -18.98 16.73
CA LYS A 84 -13.34 -18.02 17.78
C LYS A 84 -12.39 -16.98 17.20
N THR A 85 -12.87 -15.74 17.07
CA THR A 85 -12.13 -14.64 16.42
C THR A 85 -12.34 -13.33 17.17
N SER A 86 -11.32 -12.48 17.16
CA SER A 86 -11.40 -11.07 17.58
C SER A 86 -11.17 -10.16 16.38
N PHE A 87 -11.54 -8.88 16.51
CA PHE A 87 -11.22 -7.89 15.50
C PHE A 87 -9.70 -7.71 15.44
N LEU A 88 -9.12 -7.83 14.25
CA LEU A 88 -7.68 -7.64 14.07
C LEU A 88 -7.34 -6.15 14.24
N GLU A 89 -6.72 -5.81 15.37
CA GLU A 89 -6.25 -4.44 15.61
C GLU A 89 -5.18 -4.05 14.58
N LEU A 90 -5.32 -2.87 14.01
CA LEU A 90 -4.29 -2.29 13.15
C LEU A 90 -3.07 -1.95 14.01
N ARG A 91 -1.89 -2.31 13.52
CA ARG A 91 -0.62 -2.05 14.22
C ARG A 91 0.06 -0.80 13.69
N PHE A 92 0.81 -0.13 14.55
CA PHE A 92 1.69 0.95 14.12
C PHE A 92 2.79 0.44 13.19
N LYS A 93 3.15 1.28 12.23
CA LYS A 93 4.33 1.11 11.38
C LYS A 93 5.58 1.48 12.14
N SER A 94 6.64 0.68 11.99
CA SER A 94 7.93 0.91 12.65
C SER A 94 8.88 1.71 11.78
N LYS A 95 9.86 2.38 12.40
CA LYS A 95 11.03 2.90 11.66
C LYS A 95 11.94 1.77 11.17
N LYS A 96 11.92 0.62 11.86
CA LYS A 96 12.80 -0.54 11.63
C LYS A 96 12.17 -1.60 10.71
N ASP A 97 11.05 -1.30 10.07
CA ASP A 97 10.41 -2.23 9.13
C ASP A 97 11.37 -2.59 7.98
N ASN A 98 11.40 -3.88 7.60
CA ASN A 98 12.31 -4.39 6.55
C ASN A 98 12.10 -3.67 5.21
N SER A 99 10.87 -3.25 4.94
CA SER A 99 10.59 -2.33 3.84
C SER A 99 9.38 -1.46 4.14
N SER A 100 9.36 -0.29 3.50
CA SER A 100 8.24 0.65 3.54
C SER A 100 7.93 1.11 2.12
N SER A 101 6.66 1.37 1.81
CA SER A 101 6.25 1.78 0.47
C SER A 101 5.28 2.96 0.52
N ILE A 102 5.37 3.85 -0.46
CA ILE A 102 4.44 4.96 -0.67
C ILE A 102 3.82 4.79 -2.07
N GLU A 103 2.49 4.92 -2.17
CA GLU A 103 1.77 4.85 -3.43
C GLU A 103 1.70 6.22 -4.11
N PHE A 104 2.06 6.27 -5.40
CA PHE A 104 1.93 7.42 -6.28
C PHE A 104 1.01 7.07 -7.46
N ARG A 105 0.19 8.02 -7.92
CA ARG A 105 -0.68 7.83 -9.08
C ARG A 105 0.15 7.87 -10.36
N ALA A 106 -0.18 7.02 -11.33
CA ALA A 106 0.50 6.97 -12.64
C ALA A 106 0.61 8.35 -13.32
N ARG A 107 -0.49 9.13 -13.30
CA ARG A 107 -0.54 10.49 -13.88
C ARG A 107 0.46 11.50 -13.28
N GLY A 108 1.01 11.20 -12.11
CA GLY A 108 2.02 12.04 -11.46
C GLY A 108 3.43 11.83 -12.00
N PHE A 109 3.64 10.81 -12.84
CA PHE A 109 4.92 10.50 -13.44
C PHE A 109 5.06 11.11 -14.83
N LYS A 110 6.27 11.57 -15.13
CA LYS A 110 6.72 11.95 -16.47
C LYS A 110 8.03 11.23 -16.76
N SER A 111 8.19 10.73 -17.98
CA SER A 111 9.41 10.07 -18.43
C SER A 111 9.88 10.72 -19.74
N MET A 112 11.13 11.17 -19.80
CA MET A 112 11.78 11.70 -21.00
C MET A 112 13.22 11.21 -21.01
N ASP A 113 13.67 10.57 -22.09
CA ASP A 113 15.08 10.19 -22.32
C ASP A 113 15.78 9.49 -21.14
N GLY A 114 15.10 8.53 -20.51
CA GLY A 114 15.64 7.77 -19.37
C GLY A 114 15.55 8.48 -18.01
N ILE A 115 15.06 9.72 -17.98
CA ILE A 115 14.81 10.51 -16.78
C ILE A 115 13.34 10.40 -16.39
N VAL A 116 13.08 9.96 -15.16
CA VAL A 116 11.74 9.89 -14.57
C VAL A 116 11.55 10.96 -13.53
N LYS A 117 10.42 11.66 -13.60
CA LYS A 117 10.02 12.71 -12.65
C LYS A 117 8.70 12.36 -12.01
N PHE A 118 8.66 12.42 -10.70
CA PHE A 118 7.44 12.47 -9.89
C PHE A 118 7.67 13.44 -8.74
N THR A 119 6.63 14.15 -8.34
CA THR A 119 6.70 15.21 -7.31
C THR A 119 7.90 16.17 -7.50
N PRO A 120 8.14 16.72 -8.72
CA PRO A 120 9.38 17.43 -9.05
C PRO A 120 9.63 18.66 -8.17
N ARG A 121 8.57 19.37 -7.77
CA ARG A 121 8.66 20.53 -6.87
C ARG A 121 9.24 20.19 -5.50
N TYR A 122 8.92 19.01 -4.97
CA TYR A 122 9.40 18.59 -3.65
C TYR A 122 10.88 18.24 -3.67
N PHE A 123 11.38 17.70 -4.78
CA PHE A 123 12.79 17.38 -4.97
C PHE A 123 13.61 18.54 -5.54
N GLY A 124 12.98 19.69 -5.82
CA GLY A 124 13.66 20.85 -6.40
C GLY A 124 14.19 20.62 -7.81
N PHE A 125 13.65 19.65 -8.56
CA PHE A 125 14.17 19.32 -9.89
C PHE A 125 13.96 20.44 -10.90
N SER A 126 15.01 20.78 -11.63
CA SER A 126 14.95 21.64 -12.81
C SER A 126 14.26 20.96 -14.01
N LYS A 127 14.08 21.69 -15.13
CA LYS A 127 13.37 21.19 -16.33
C LYS A 127 13.99 19.91 -16.90
N ASN A 128 15.29 19.68 -16.72
CA ASN A 128 16.01 18.52 -17.27
C ASN A 128 16.51 17.55 -16.18
N GLU A 129 16.18 17.76 -14.92
CA GLU A 129 16.58 16.88 -13.81
C GLU A 129 15.50 15.87 -13.41
N GLY A 130 15.92 14.72 -12.90
CA GLY A 130 15.02 13.74 -12.34
C GLY A 130 15.77 12.49 -11.91
N TYR A 131 15.01 11.42 -11.71
CA TYR A 131 15.57 10.12 -11.36
C TYR A 131 16.08 9.40 -12.60
N LEU A 132 17.33 8.95 -12.52
CA LEU A 132 17.85 7.95 -13.43
C LEU A 132 17.28 6.59 -13.02
N ILE A 133 16.69 5.88 -13.97
CA ILE A 133 16.18 4.53 -13.77
C ILE A 133 17.06 3.54 -14.54
N LYS A 134 17.36 2.40 -13.90
CA LYS A 134 18.22 1.36 -14.49
C LYS A 134 17.58 0.69 -15.72
N GLU A 135 16.26 0.58 -15.71
CA GLU A 135 15.47 -0.08 -16.76
C GLU A 135 14.59 0.95 -17.46
N LYS A 136 14.22 0.70 -18.72
CA LYS A 136 13.29 1.56 -19.44
C LYS A 136 11.92 1.58 -18.74
N MET A 137 11.38 2.77 -18.51
CA MET A 137 10.06 2.94 -17.90
C MET A 137 8.99 2.32 -18.80
N PRO A 138 8.21 1.33 -18.32
CA PRO A 138 7.04 0.86 -19.06
C PRO A 138 5.92 1.89 -19.01
N GLU A 139 4.90 1.69 -19.85
CA GLU A 139 3.64 2.44 -19.73
C GLU A 139 2.99 2.18 -18.36
N LEU A 140 2.54 3.26 -17.71
CA LEU A 140 1.94 3.20 -16.38
C LEU A 140 0.41 3.11 -16.46
N GLN A 141 -0.12 1.90 -16.29
CA GLN A 141 -1.57 1.67 -16.26
C GLN A 141 -2.18 1.86 -14.87
N PHE A 142 -1.40 1.63 -13.80
CA PHE A 142 -1.89 1.67 -12.42
C PHE A 142 -0.99 2.52 -11.51
N SER A 143 -1.45 2.78 -10.28
CA SER A 143 -0.62 3.41 -9.25
C SER A 143 0.69 2.64 -9.05
N VAL A 144 1.78 3.38 -8.94
CA VAL A 144 3.13 2.88 -8.73
C VAL A 144 3.50 2.99 -7.25
N ARG A 145 4.35 2.10 -6.73
CA ARG A 145 4.85 2.19 -5.36
C ARG A 145 6.34 2.48 -5.32
N LEU A 146 6.74 3.53 -4.61
CA LEU A 146 8.14 3.75 -4.25
C LEU A 146 8.41 2.97 -2.96
N GLN A 147 9.19 1.90 -3.06
CA GLN A 147 9.61 1.09 -1.92
C GLN A 147 11.00 1.52 -1.45
N ARG A 148 11.17 1.66 -0.13
CA ARG A 148 12.45 1.84 0.54
C ARG A 148 12.72 0.62 1.42
N THR A 149 13.85 -0.03 1.18
CA THR A 149 14.35 -1.14 2.01
C THR A 149 15.07 -0.61 3.26
N ARG A 150 15.36 -1.51 4.21
CA ARG A 150 16.12 -1.18 5.41
C ARG A 150 17.53 -0.66 5.09
N ASP A 151 18.18 -1.20 4.06
CA ASP A 151 19.52 -0.80 3.60
C ASP A 151 19.48 0.44 2.68
N GLU A 152 18.42 1.24 2.79
CA GLU A 152 18.21 2.49 2.05
C GLU A 152 18.25 2.35 0.52
N LYS A 153 18.05 1.15 -0.02
CA LYS A 153 17.81 0.94 -1.45
C LYS A 153 16.36 1.29 -1.79
N PHE A 154 16.18 2.00 -2.90
CA PHE A 154 14.88 2.43 -3.41
C PHE A 154 14.51 1.65 -4.67
N TYR A 155 13.27 1.15 -4.71
CA TYR A 155 12.73 0.44 -5.85
C TYR A 155 11.42 1.10 -6.29
N LEU A 156 11.25 1.23 -7.61
CA LEU A 156 10.01 1.67 -8.20
C LEU A 156 9.19 0.45 -8.63
N CYS A 157 8.22 0.05 -7.82
CA CYS A 157 7.37 -1.11 -8.08
C CYS A 157 6.22 -0.70 -9.01
N ILE A 158 6.30 -1.14 -10.27
CA ILE A 158 5.32 -0.85 -11.31
C ILE A 158 4.47 -2.10 -11.55
N PRO A 159 3.20 -2.13 -11.09
CA PRO A 159 2.30 -3.24 -11.39
C PRO A 159 1.98 -3.30 -12.89
N ARG A 160 1.91 -4.51 -13.43
CA ARG A 160 1.51 -4.79 -14.81
C ARG A 160 0.41 -5.83 -14.84
N SER A 161 -0.55 -5.67 -15.74
CA SER A 161 -1.51 -6.72 -16.04
C SER A 161 -0.79 -7.83 -16.80
N LYS A 162 -0.79 -9.03 -16.24
CA LYS A 162 -0.38 -10.24 -16.96
C LYS A 162 -1.64 -10.99 -17.36
N ILE A 163 -1.87 -11.09 -18.67
CA ILE A 163 -2.91 -11.95 -19.21
C ILE A 163 -2.35 -13.37 -19.19
N PHE A 164 -3.07 -14.28 -18.55
CA PHE A 164 -2.76 -15.69 -18.58
C PHE A 164 -3.60 -16.31 -19.68
N GLU A 165 -2.94 -16.90 -20.67
CA GLU A 165 -3.63 -17.68 -21.69
C GLU A 165 -4.30 -18.88 -21.03
N LYS A 166 -5.54 -19.15 -21.45
CA LYS A 166 -6.26 -20.31 -20.94
C LYS A 166 -5.50 -21.56 -21.39
N THR A 167 -5.08 -22.36 -20.42
CA THR A 167 -4.35 -23.60 -20.70
C THR A 167 -5.21 -24.53 -21.55
N THR A 168 -4.65 -25.08 -22.62
CA THR A 168 -5.29 -26.06 -23.52
C THR A 168 -5.21 -27.49 -22.99
N SER A 169 -4.37 -27.72 -21.97
CA SER A 169 -4.24 -29.02 -21.31
C SER A 169 -5.53 -29.40 -20.58
N THR A 170 -5.96 -30.64 -20.79
CA THR A 170 -7.03 -31.30 -20.02
C THR A 170 -6.50 -31.98 -18.76
N ARG A 171 -5.16 -32.04 -18.57
CA ARG A 171 -4.56 -32.65 -17.38
C ARG A 171 -4.95 -31.86 -16.15
N THR A 172 -5.51 -32.56 -15.17
CA THR A 172 -5.98 -31.98 -13.92
C THR A 172 -5.09 -32.50 -12.80
N CYS A 173 -4.48 -31.60 -12.04
CA CYS A 173 -3.71 -31.98 -10.85
C CYS A 173 -4.44 -31.49 -9.61
N ALA A 174 -4.68 -32.39 -8.66
CA ALA A 174 -5.07 -32.01 -7.32
C ALA A 174 -3.82 -31.54 -6.56
N ILE A 175 -3.92 -30.39 -5.89
CA ILE A 175 -2.85 -29.84 -5.06
C ILE A 175 -3.37 -29.79 -3.63
N ASP A 176 -2.81 -30.64 -2.77
CA ASP A 176 -3.04 -30.60 -1.33
C ASP A 176 -1.86 -29.88 -0.66
N PRO A 177 -2.04 -28.69 -0.06
CA PRO A 177 -0.94 -27.97 0.56
C PRO A 177 -0.32 -28.71 1.75
N GLY A 178 -0.97 -29.73 2.32
CA GLY A 178 -0.45 -30.59 3.38
C GLY A 178 -0.15 -29.86 4.70
N VAL A 179 -0.39 -30.51 5.84
CA VAL A 179 -0.01 -29.93 7.17
C VAL A 179 1.41 -30.30 7.56
N ARG A 180 1.93 -31.44 7.06
CA ARG A 180 3.25 -32.00 7.40
C ARG A 180 4.19 -32.18 6.20
N SER A 181 3.62 -32.22 4.99
CA SER A 181 4.35 -32.35 3.73
C SER A 181 4.20 -31.05 2.96
N PHE A 182 5.27 -30.52 2.40
CA PHE A 182 5.21 -29.29 1.60
C PHE A 182 4.59 -29.61 0.24
N ILE A 183 3.27 -29.37 0.11
CA ILE A 183 2.48 -29.49 -1.12
C ILE A 183 2.57 -30.88 -1.77
N THR A 184 1.54 -31.69 -1.57
CA THR A 184 1.33 -32.94 -2.30
C THR A 184 0.57 -32.67 -3.59
N MET A 185 1.06 -33.23 -4.70
CA MET A 185 0.40 -33.16 -6.00
C MET A 185 -0.03 -34.56 -6.43
N TYR A 186 -1.28 -34.69 -6.89
CA TYR A 186 -1.81 -35.92 -7.47
C TYR A 186 -2.32 -35.64 -8.88
N ASP A 187 -1.78 -36.38 -9.85
CA ASP A 187 -2.25 -36.41 -11.23
C ASP A 187 -2.89 -37.79 -11.46
N PRO A 188 -4.20 -37.88 -11.76
CA PRO A 188 -4.86 -39.17 -12.02
C PRO A 188 -4.37 -39.88 -13.29
N THR A 189 -3.48 -39.25 -14.08
CA THR A 189 -2.90 -39.80 -15.31
C THR A 189 -1.49 -40.36 -15.14
N VAL A 190 -0.91 -40.32 -13.93
CA VAL A 190 0.43 -40.85 -13.59
C VAL A 190 0.35 -41.71 -12.35
#